data_AF-A0A923ESG2-F1
#
_entry.id   AF-A0A923ESG2-F1
#
_cell.length_a   1.000
_cell.length_b   1.000
_cell.length_c   1.000
_cell.angle_alpha   90.00
_cell.angle_beta   90.00
_cell.angle_gamma   90.00
#
_symmetry.space_group_name_H-M   'P 1'
#
loop_
_entity.id
_entity.type
_entity.pdbx_description
1 polymer ?
#
loop_
_entity_poly.entity_id
_entity_poly.type
_entity_poly.pdbx_seq_one_letter_code
_entity_poly.pdbx_strand_id
1 'polypeptide(L)' 'MTEPNDYPEDDPRHHTTRLRGLLDQLADHALADVDKVSDPGAQALFETTAEVCRGLAAAMRRHEQRT' A
#
# COMPACT_ATOMS: atom_id res chain seq x y z
N MET A 1 10.73 -2.12 -4.48
CA MET A 1 11.38 -3.32 -3.89
C MET A 1 10.74 -3.55 -2.53
N THR A 2 10.09 -4.69 -2.33
CA THR A 2 9.53 -5.07 -1.03
C THR A 2 10.67 -5.32 -0.03
N GLU A 3 10.56 -4.80 1.20
CA GLU A 3 11.59 -4.94 2.24
C GLU A 3 11.92 -6.43 2.49
N PRO A 4 13.19 -6.77 2.80
CA PRO A 4 13.52 -8.11 3.27
C PRO A 4 12.68 -8.42 4.52
N ASN A 5 12.08 -9.60 4.53
CA ASN A 5 11.14 -10.01 5.55
C ASN A 5 11.72 -11.18 6.33
N ASP A 6 12.18 -10.91 7.54
CA ASP A 6 12.88 -11.87 8.39
C ASP A 6 11.94 -12.77 9.21
N TYR A 7 10.62 -12.60 9.08
CA TYR A 7 9.64 -13.41 9.80
C TYR A 7 9.40 -14.77 9.10
N PRO A 8 9.18 -15.87 9.86
CA PRO A 8 8.82 -17.16 9.30
C PRO A 8 7.42 -17.12 8.66
N GLU A 9 7.14 -18.03 7.71
CA GLU A 9 5.92 -17.99 6.89
C GLU A 9 4.63 -18.16 7.71
N ASP A 10 4.67 -18.83 8.86
CA ASP A 10 3.53 -18.96 9.77
C ASP A 10 3.28 -17.72 10.65
N ASP A 11 4.19 -16.76 10.65
CA ASP A 11 4.03 -15.49 11.36
C ASP A 11 3.17 -14.53 10.52
N PRO A 12 2.04 -14.01 11.04
CA PRO A 12 1.21 -13.05 10.30
C PRO A 12 1.99 -11.81 9.85
N ARG A 13 3.04 -11.39 10.58
CA ARG A 13 3.92 -10.27 10.21
C ARG A 13 4.68 -10.53 8.92
N HIS A 14 4.94 -11.80 8.59
CA HIS A 14 5.50 -12.15 7.29
C HIS A 14 4.57 -11.69 6.16
N HIS A 15 3.28 -12.00 6.26
CA HIS A 15 2.34 -11.64 5.21
C HIS A 15 1.97 -10.15 5.23
N THR A 16 1.78 -9.55 6.41
CA THR A 16 1.41 -8.13 6.49
C THR A 16 2.53 -7.22 5.98
N THR A 17 3.80 -7.55 6.25
CA THR A 17 4.95 -6.76 5.77
C THR A 17 4.99 -6.75 4.24
N ARG A 18 4.78 -7.90 3.60
CA ARG A 18 4.74 -8.02 2.14
C ARG A 18 3.54 -7.28 1.54
N LEU A 19 2.36 -7.47 2.12
CA LEU A 19 1.13 -6.82 1.66
C LEU A 19 1.21 -5.30 1.80
N ARG A 20 1.74 -4.80 2.91
CA ARG A 20 2.00 -3.37 3.15
C ARG A 20 2.87 -2.80 2.03
N GLY A 21 4.00 -3.45 1.72
CA GLY A 21 4.88 -3.00 0.65
C GLY A 21 4.23 -2.99 -0.73
N LEU A 22 3.31 -3.91 -1.03
CA LEU A 22 2.54 -3.90 -2.29
C LEU A 22 1.50 -2.77 -2.32
N LEU A 23 0.84 -2.50 -1.20
CA LEU A 23 -0.12 -1.40 -1.08
C LEU A 23 0.57 -0.04 -1.21
N ASP A 24 1.73 0.15 -0.60
CA ASP A 24 2.52 1.38 -0.73
C ASP A 24 2.94 1.61 -2.20
N GLN A 25 3.44 0.55 -2.88
CA GLN A 25 3.80 0.61 -4.30
C GLN A 25 2.60 0.95 -5.20
N LEU A 26 1.43 0.36 -4.94
CA LEU A 26 0.21 0.65 -5.69
C LEU A 26 -0.25 2.11 -5.47
N ALA A 27 -0.18 2.60 -4.23
CA ALA A 27 -0.53 3.97 -3.92
C ALA A 27 0.37 4.98 -4.65
N ASP A 28 1.67 4.73 -4.68
CA ASP A 28 2.64 5.60 -5.37
C ASP A 28 2.42 5.57 -6.89
N HIS A 29 2.10 4.42 -7.47
CA HIS A 29 1.72 4.33 -8.88
C HIS A 29 0.45 5.10 -9.20
N ALA A 30 -0.60 4.96 -8.38
CA ALA A 30 -1.84 5.68 -8.58
C ALA A 30 -1.62 7.20 -8.55
N LEU A 31 -0.85 7.73 -7.58
CA LEU A 31 -0.53 9.16 -7.55
C LEU A 31 0.30 9.62 -8.74
N ALA A 32 1.27 8.82 -9.18
CA ALA A 32 2.06 9.15 -10.36
C ALA A 32 1.23 9.19 -11.65
N ASP A 33 0.10 8.48 -11.69
CA ASP A 33 -0.80 8.45 -12.85
C ASP A 33 -1.81 9.61 -12.87
N VAL A 34 -2.06 10.29 -11.73
CA VAL A 34 -2.90 11.50 -11.66
C VAL A 34 -2.41 12.58 -12.64
N ASP A 35 -1.10 12.83 -12.67
CA ASP A 35 -0.48 13.85 -13.53
C ASP A 35 -0.40 13.42 -15.02
N LYS A 36 -0.69 12.15 -15.32
CA LYS A 36 -0.63 11.62 -16.70
C LYS A 36 -1.97 11.64 -17.41
N VAL A 37 -3.07 11.86 -16.69
CA VAL A 37 -4.42 11.85 -17.24
C VAL A 37 -5.06 13.23 -17.08
N SER A 38 -5.87 13.63 -18.06
CA SER A 38 -6.62 14.90 -18.03
C SER A 38 -8.09 14.75 -17.66
N ASP A 39 -8.59 13.50 -17.57
CA ASP A 39 -9.96 13.23 -17.15
C ASP A 39 -10.11 13.43 -15.64
N PRO A 40 -10.95 14.36 -15.17
CA PRO A 40 -11.08 14.65 -13.74
C PRO A 40 -11.61 13.45 -12.93
N GLY A 41 -12.42 12.59 -13.54
CA GLY A 41 -12.95 11.39 -12.89
C GLY A 41 -11.84 10.36 -12.61
N ALA A 42 -10.96 10.13 -13.60
CA ALA A 42 -9.80 9.27 -13.46
C ALA A 42 -8.81 9.80 -12.41
N GLN A 43 -8.57 11.11 -12.38
CA GLN A 43 -7.73 11.75 -11.35
C GLN A 43 -8.28 11.47 -9.94
N ALA A 44 -9.57 11.73 -9.72
CA ALA A 44 -10.22 11.47 -8.43
C ALA A 44 -10.19 9.99 -8.04
N LEU A 45 -10.35 9.08 -9.01
CA LEU A 45 -10.24 7.64 -8.78
C LEU A 45 -8.83 7.25 -8.32
N PHE A 46 -7.79 7.77 -8.96
CA PHE A 46 -6.40 7.48 -8.60
C PHE A 46 -6.01 8.05 -7.24
N GLU A 47 -6.41 9.29 -6.92
CA GLU A 47 -6.23 9.88 -5.60
C GLU A 47 -6.89 9.03 -4.51
N THR A 48 -8.15 8.64 -4.72
CA THR A 48 -8.90 7.79 -3.78
C THR A 48 -8.25 6.41 -3.63
N THR A 49 -7.77 5.82 -4.74
CA THR A 49 -7.07 4.53 -4.72
C THR A 49 -5.82 4.62 -3.85
N ALA A 50 -5.03 5.68 -4.01
CA ALA A 50 -3.83 5.89 -3.22
C ALA A 50 -4.14 6.07 -1.73
N GLU A 51 -5.18 6.84 -1.40
CA GLU A 51 -5.61 7.06 -0.01
C GLU A 51 -6.03 5.75 0.66
N VAL A 52 -6.89 4.96 0.02
CA VAL A 52 -7.35 3.67 0.56
C VAL A 52 -6.19 2.69 0.75
N CYS A 53 -5.29 2.60 -0.24
CA CYS A 53 -4.12 1.73 -0.15
C CYS A 53 -3.21 2.11 1.03
N ARG A 54 -2.96 3.41 1.23
CA ARG A 54 -2.18 3.90 2.39
C ARG A 54 -2.89 3.65 3.72
N GLY A 55 -4.22 3.77 3.76
CA GLY A 55 -5.02 3.43 4.94
C GLY A 55 -4.88 1.95 5.33
N LEU A 56 -4.93 1.05 4.35
CA LEU A 56 -4.73 -0.38 4.56
C LEU A 56 -3.28 -0.69 4.99
N ALA A 57 -2.29 -0.08 4.35
CA ALA A 57 -0.87 -0.21 4.72
C ALA A 57 -0.61 0.24 6.17
N ALA A 58 -1.24 1.34 6.58
CA ALA A 58 -1.16 1.84 7.95
C ALA A 58 -1.84 0.88 8.95
N ALA A 59 -2.96 0.26 8.60
CA ALA A 59 -3.62 -0.74 9.43
C ALA A 59 -2.75 -1.99 9.63
N MET A 60 -2.09 -2.47 8.57
CA MET A 60 -1.13 -3.58 8.64
C MET A 60 0.06 -3.24 9.55
N ARG A 61 0.64 -2.05 9.39
CA ARG A 61 1.72 -1.56 10.27
C ARG A 61 1.31 -1.49 11.75
N ARG A 62 0.06 -1.08 12.03
CA ARG A 62 -0.49 -1.08 13.41
C ARG A 62 -0.66 -2.49 13.97
N HIS A 63 -0.99 -3.47 13.13
CA HIS A 63 -1.05 -4.87 13.54
C HIS A 63 0.35 -5.43 13.87
N GLU A 64 1.34 -5.13 13.03
CA GLU A 64 2.75 -5.49 13.22
C GLU A 64 3.32 -4.95 14.54
N GLN A 65 2.96 -3.72 14.94
CA GLN A 65 3.43 -3.11 16.18
C GLN A 65 2.76 -3.66 17.45
N ARG A 66 1.63 -4.36 17.31
CA ARG A 66 0.87 -4.94 18.43
C ARG A 66 1.26 -6.38 18.74
N THR A 67 2.00 -7.03 17.85
CA THR A 67 2.29 -8.48 17.87
C THR A 67 3.79 -8.71 17.94
#